data_AF-A0A445BVB8-F1
#
_entry.id   AF-A0A445BVB8-F1
#
_cell.length_a   1.000
_cell.length_b   1.000
_cell.length_c   1.000
_cell.angle_alpha   90.00
_cell.angle_beta   90.00
_cell.angle_gamma   90.00
#
_symmetry.space_group_name_H-M   'P 1'
#
loop_
_entity.id
_entity.type
_entity.pdbx_description
1 polymer ?
#
loop_
_entity_poly.entity_id
_entity_poly.type
_entity_poly.pdbx_seq_one_letter_code
_entity_poly.pdbx_strand_id
1 'polypeptide(L)'
;MAIQRGFSKSKATKSATSPILVLAATVTAIAIIFLIFSLLSTTSSNPNSPQHHQLRRYLYWGDRIDCPGKHCDSCEGLGHQESSLRCALEEALFLQRTFVMPSRMCINPIHNKKGILHHSVANATSEEMWAGSSCAMDSLYDVDRMSETIPVILDNSKEWYHVLETSMKLGARGVAHVQGVSRVELKQDTHYSGLLLINRTASPLSWFMECKDRNNRSAIMLPYSFLPSMAARKLRDAAEKVHLTHNLFKASL
;
A
#
# COMPACT_ATOMS: atom_id res chain seq x y z
N MET A 1 -11.45 -88.04 -17.40
CA MET A 1 -11.06 -86.73 -17.97
C MET A 1 -12.24 -86.15 -18.73
N ALA A 2 -12.30 -84.80 -18.79
CA ALA A 2 -13.24 -83.92 -19.51
C ALA A 2 -14.33 -83.26 -18.64
N ILE A 3 -13.95 -82.09 -18.11
CA ILE A 3 -14.82 -80.99 -17.72
C ILE A 3 -15.11 -80.19 -19.00
N GLN A 4 -16.38 -79.85 -19.25
CA GLN A 4 -16.72 -78.60 -19.93
C GLN A 4 -17.90 -77.91 -19.26
N ARG A 5 -17.65 -76.65 -18.88
CA ARG A 5 -18.59 -75.62 -18.46
C ARG A 5 -18.90 -74.71 -19.64
N GLY A 6 -20.11 -74.16 -19.66
CA GLY A 6 -20.49 -72.93 -20.38
C GLY A 6 -21.98 -72.99 -20.76
N PHE A 7 -22.82 -71.97 -20.65
CA PHE A 7 -22.72 -70.59 -20.20
C PHE A 7 -24.18 -70.16 -19.94
N SER A 8 -24.54 -69.65 -18.76
CA SER A 8 -25.88 -69.08 -18.52
C SER A 8 -25.79 -67.56 -18.43
N LYS A 9 -26.60 -66.88 -19.26
CA LYS A 9 -26.73 -65.41 -19.32
C LYS A 9 -27.33 -64.89 -18.02
N SER A 10 -26.63 -64.01 -17.30
CA SER A 10 -27.22 -63.22 -16.22
C SER A 10 -27.88 -61.94 -16.77
N LYS A 11 -29.16 -61.76 -16.44
CA LYS A 11 -29.88 -60.49 -16.61
C LYS A 11 -29.39 -59.49 -15.58
N ALA A 12 -29.03 -58.28 -16.03
CA ALA A 12 -28.72 -57.16 -15.15
C ALA A 12 -29.99 -56.65 -14.45
N THR A 13 -30.03 -56.75 -13.11
CA THR A 13 -31.04 -56.11 -12.26
C THR A 13 -30.60 -54.69 -11.90
N LYS A 14 -31.39 -53.70 -12.33
CA LYS A 14 -31.26 -52.31 -11.86
C LYS A 14 -31.68 -52.27 -10.38
N SER A 15 -30.75 -51.89 -9.51
CA SER A 15 -31.01 -51.65 -8.10
C SER A 15 -31.89 -50.40 -7.95
N ALA A 16 -33.08 -50.58 -7.37
CA ALA A 16 -33.95 -49.48 -6.97
C ALA A 16 -33.35 -48.83 -5.72
N THR A 17 -32.72 -47.68 -5.90
CA THR A 17 -32.25 -46.85 -4.79
C THR A 17 -33.46 -46.41 -3.96
N SER A 18 -33.47 -46.81 -2.68
CA SER A 18 -34.56 -46.51 -1.75
C SER A 18 -34.78 -44.99 -1.63
N PRO A 19 -36.03 -44.51 -1.77
CA PRO A 19 -36.35 -43.08 -1.71
C PRO A 19 -35.99 -42.45 -0.36
N ILE A 20 -35.97 -43.25 0.71
CA ILE A 20 -35.58 -42.83 2.06
C ILE A 20 -34.07 -42.50 2.11
N LEU A 21 -33.26 -43.28 1.40
CA LEU A 21 -31.81 -43.13 1.36
C LEU A 21 -31.42 -41.91 0.51
N VAL A 22 -32.19 -41.63 -0.54
CA VAL A 22 -32.11 -40.39 -1.32
C VAL A 22 -32.48 -39.19 -0.46
N LEU A 23 -33.58 -39.28 0.31
CA LEU A 23 -34.02 -38.19 1.19
C LEU A 23 -32.95 -37.87 2.25
N ALA A 24 -32.40 -38.89 2.91
CA ALA A 24 -31.34 -38.72 3.90
C ALA A 24 -30.08 -38.08 3.29
N ALA A 25 -29.67 -38.51 2.09
CA ALA A 25 -28.54 -37.92 1.39
C ALA A 25 -28.78 -36.44 1.04
N THR A 26 -30.00 -36.09 0.59
CA THR A 26 -30.34 -34.70 0.27
C THR A 26 -30.36 -33.80 1.51
N VAL A 27 -30.92 -34.24 2.63
CA VAL A 27 -30.93 -33.47 3.88
C VAL A 27 -29.50 -33.25 4.40
N THR A 28 -28.66 -34.27 4.31
CA THR A 28 -27.25 -34.20 4.72
C THR A 28 -26.47 -33.22 3.83
N ALA A 29 -26.68 -33.26 2.51
CA ALA A 29 -26.05 -32.34 1.58
C ALA A 29 -26.49 -30.88 1.83
N ILE A 30 -27.77 -30.64 2.10
CA ILE A 30 -28.29 -29.30 2.43
C ILE A 30 -27.65 -28.78 3.72
N ALA A 31 -27.52 -29.63 4.76
CA ALA A 31 -26.88 -29.26 6.01
C ALA A 31 -25.40 -28.88 5.82
N ILE A 32 -24.65 -29.67 5.03
CA ILE A 32 -23.25 -29.38 4.70
C ILE A 32 -23.13 -28.07 3.91
N ILE A 33 -23.99 -27.84 2.93
CA ILE A 33 -24.03 -26.61 2.15
C ILE A 33 -24.32 -25.41 3.06
N PHE A 34 -25.28 -25.52 3.98
CA PHE A 34 -25.58 -24.47 4.97
C PHE A 34 -24.39 -24.18 5.89
N LEU A 35 -23.66 -25.20 6.34
CA LEU A 35 -22.44 -25.01 7.13
C LEU A 35 -21.36 -24.29 6.32
N ILE A 36 -21.10 -24.72 5.09
CA ILE A 36 -20.12 -24.07 4.20
C ILE A 36 -20.52 -22.61 3.93
N PHE A 37 -21.79 -22.33 3.62
CA PHE A 37 -22.27 -20.96 3.46
C PHE A 37 -22.18 -20.15 4.74
N SER A 38 -22.35 -20.75 5.92
CA SER A 38 -22.18 -20.07 7.21
C SER A 38 -20.70 -19.72 7.46
N LEU A 39 -19.78 -20.64 7.13
CA LEU A 39 -18.32 -20.40 7.19
C LEU A 39 -17.84 -19.36 6.15
N LEU A 40 -18.44 -19.31 4.96
CA LEU A 40 -18.15 -18.27 3.97
C LEU A 40 -18.83 -16.94 4.33
N SER A 41 -20.01 -16.97 4.98
CA SER A 41 -20.73 -15.76 5.40
C SER A 41 -20.07 -15.07 6.59
N THR A 42 -19.19 -15.74 7.35
CA THR A 42 -18.27 -15.06 8.28
C THR A 42 -17.23 -14.17 7.58
N THR A 43 -17.20 -14.13 6.24
CA THR A 43 -16.46 -13.14 5.43
C THR A 43 -17.37 -12.16 4.68
N SER A 44 -18.60 -11.93 5.16
CA SER A 44 -19.44 -10.81 4.73
C SER A 44 -19.50 -9.77 5.86
N SER A 45 -18.65 -8.76 5.76
CA SER A 45 -18.61 -7.64 6.69
C SER A 45 -19.86 -6.77 6.51
N ASN A 46 -20.78 -6.88 7.47
CA ASN A 46 -21.87 -5.93 7.68
C ASN A 46 -21.28 -4.52 7.92
N PRO A 47 -21.71 -3.47 7.20
CA PRO A 47 -21.06 -2.15 7.25
C PRO A 47 -21.32 -1.32 8.51
N ASN A 48 -22.10 -1.84 9.48
CA ASN A 48 -22.55 -1.08 10.66
C ASN A 48 -22.25 -1.74 12.02
N SER A 49 -21.20 -2.56 12.10
CA SER A 49 -20.65 -2.93 13.42
C SER A 49 -19.56 -1.92 13.80
N PRO A 50 -19.55 -1.37 15.04
CA PRO A 50 -18.39 -0.63 15.52
C PRO A 50 -17.23 -1.63 15.54
N GLN A 51 -16.38 -1.54 14.51
CA GLN A 51 -15.18 -2.35 14.39
C GLN A 51 -14.47 -2.29 15.74
N HIS A 52 -14.12 -3.45 16.31
CA HIS A 52 -12.95 -3.52 17.18
C HIS A 52 -11.88 -2.67 16.51
N HIS A 53 -11.53 -1.51 17.09
CA HIS A 53 -10.48 -0.66 16.56
C HIS A 53 -9.23 -1.55 16.48
N GLN A 54 -8.96 -2.14 15.32
CA GLN A 54 -7.66 -2.66 15.01
C GLN A 54 -6.75 -1.47 15.28
N LEU A 55 -5.93 -1.58 16.32
CA LEU A 55 -5.02 -0.52 16.70
C LEU A 55 -4.26 -0.13 15.44
N ARG A 56 -4.52 1.07 14.92
CA ARG A 56 -3.85 1.54 13.71
C ARG A 56 -2.37 1.59 14.03
N ARG A 57 -1.58 0.96 13.16
CA ARG A 57 -0.12 0.95 13.24
C ARG A 57 0.42 1.80 12.11
N TYR A 58 1.52 2.48 12.38
CA TYR A 58 2.04 3.52 11.52
C TYR A 58 3.42 3.14 11.00
N LEU A 59 3.69 3.55 9.76
CA LEU A 59 5.00 3.53 9.12
C LEU A 59 5.37 4.97 8.77
N TYR A 60 6.46 5.46 9.33
CA TYR A 60 6.99 6.80 9.06
C TYR A 60 8.34 6.68 8.37
N TRP A 61 8.52 7.43 7.30
CA TRP A 61 9.74 7.44 6.49
C TRP A 61 10.54 8.73 6.66
N GLY A 62 10.24 9.58 7.64
CA GLY A 62 10.85 10.91 7.73
C GLY A 62 10.07 11.96 6.96
N ASP A 63 10.52 13.20 7.11
CA ASP A 63 9.92 14.44 6.58
C ASP A 63 10.30 14.71 5.11
N ARG A 64 11.22 13.92 4.55
CA ARG A 64 11.72 14.04 3.17
C ARG A 64 11.62 12.70 2.45
N ILE A 65 10.76 12.64 1.43
CA ILE A 65 10.40 11.36 0.80
C ILE A 65 11.55 10.72 0.00
N ASP A 66 12.43 11.54 -0.58
CA ASP A 66 13.63 11.14 -1.30
C ASP A 66 14.82 10.80 -0.39
N CYS A 67 14.73 11.17 0.88
CA CYS A 67 15.76 10.96 1.89
C CYS A 67 15.18 10.40 3.18
N PRO A 68 14.61 9.19 3.14
CA PRO A 68 13.78 8.72 4.23
C PRO A 68 14.58 8.51 5.52
N GLY A 69 14.16 9.18 6.58
CA GLY A 69 14.77 9.14 7.92
C GLY A 69 16.14 9.83 8.01
N LYS A 70 16.53 10.65 7.02
CA LYS A 70 17.83 11.35 6.97
C LYS A 70 17.67 12.83 6.73
N HIS A 71 18.67 13.60 7.16
CA HIS A 71 18.80 15.00 6.77
C HIS A 71 19.64 15.06 5.49
N CYS A 72 19.01 15.53 4.42
CA CYS A 72 19.65 15.78 3.13
C CYS A 72 19.71 17.28 2.86
N ASP A 73 20.89 17.76 2.47
CA ASP A 73 21.13 19.18 2.16
C ASP A 73 20.39 19.67 0.90
N SER A 74 19.93 18.75 0.05
CA SER A 74 19.17 19.03 -1.17
C SER A 74 18.16 17.92 -1.46
N CYS A 75 17.05 18.27 -2.11
CA CYS A 75 16.13 17.30 -2.69
C CYS A 75 16.61 16.79 -4.05
N GLU A 76 16.27 15.55 -4.35
CA GLU A 76 16.43 14.87 -5.64
C GLU A 76 15.33 15.27 -6.64
N GLY A 77 15.51 14.86 -7.89
CA GLY A 77 14.55 15.09 -8.96
C GLY A 77 13.13 14.60 -8.65
N LEU A 78 12.10 15.23 -9.23
CA LEU A 78 10.69 14.81 -9.04
C LEU A 78 10.47 13.32 -9.32
N GLY A 79 11.06 12.77 -10.39
CA GLY A 79 10.93 11.33 -10.69
C GLY A 79 11.57 10.42 -9.63
N HIS A 80 12.62 10.90 -8.94
CA HIS A 80 13.20 10.22 -7.79
C HIS A 80 12.20 10.24 -6.64
N GLN A 81 11.71 11.42 -6.27
CA GLN A 81 10.75 11.62 -5.18
C GLN A 81 9.45 10.82 -5.38
N GLU A 82 8.86 10.83 -6.59
CA GLU A 82 7.67 10.04 -6.91
C GLU A 82 7.94 8.53 -6.78
N SER A 83 9.10 8.09 -7.24
CA SER A 83 9.47 6.68 -7.11
C SER A 83 9.68 6.31 -5.64
N SER A 84 10.19 7.22 -4.81
CA SER A 84 10.34 7.04 -3.36
C SER A 84 9.00 6.96 -2.66
N LEU A 85 8.09 7.87 -3.01
CA LEU A 85 6.74 7.90 -2.49
C LEU A 85 6.01 6.59 -2.78
N ARG A 86 6.06 6.10 -4.02
CA ARG A 86 5.44 4.81 -4.35
C ARG A 86 6.06 3.67 -3.55
N CYS A 87 7.37 3.65 -3.37
CA CYS A 87 8.07 2.62 -2.61
C CYS A 87 7.60 2.59 -1.14
N ALA A 88 7.47 3.77 -0.52
CA ALA A 88 6.95 3.92 0.83
C ALA A 88 5.50 3.44 0.97
N LEU A 89 4.65 3.78 0.00
CA LEU A 89 3.25 3.35 -0.06
C LEU A 89 3.13 1.83 -0.26
N GLU A 90 3.96 1.24 -1.12
CA GLU A 90 4.01 -0.21 -1.32
C GLU A 90 4.45 -0.93 -0.04
N GLU A 91 5.41 -0.38 0.70
CA GLU A 91 5.83 -0.94 1.98
C GLU A 91 4.75 -0.82 3.05
N ALA A 92 4.09 0.33 3.16
CA ALA A 92 2.96 0.51 4.07
C ALA A 92 1.83 -0.48 3.78
N LEU A 93 1.52 -0.67 2.49
CA LEU A 93 0.54 -1.65 2.04
C LEU A 93 0.97 -3.09 2.37
N PHE A 94 2.25 -3.42 2.14
CA PHE A 94 2.81 -4.73 2.46
C PHE A 94 2.74 -5.03 3.97
N LEU A 95 3.06 -4.04 4.81
CA LEU A 95 3.05 -4.12 6.26
C LEU A 95 1.66 -3.96 6.88
N GLN A 96 0.64 -3.60 6.09
CA GLN A 96 -0.71 -3.26 6.56
C GLN A 96 -0.69 -2.16 7.63
N ARG A 97 0.06 -1.09 7.35
CA ARG A 97 0.23 0.07 8.23
C ARG A 97 -0.30 1.32 7.54
N THR A 98 -0.73 2.28 8.35
CA THR A 98 -1.00 3.65 7.91
C THR A 98 0.33 4.32 7.58
N PHE A 99 0.47 4.81 6.35
CA PHE A 99 1.64 5.56 5.94
C PHE A 99 1.55 6.99 6.48
N VAL A 100 2.58 7.41 7.21
CA VAL A 100 2.76 8.80 7.61
C VAL A 100 3.58 9.47 6.52
N MET A 101 2.87 10.14 5.62
CA MET A 101 3.41 10.80 4.45
C MET A 101 3.95 12.18 4.82
N PRO A 102 5.09 12.61 4.25
CA PRO A 102 5.54 13.98 4.37
C PRO A 102 4.45 14.97 3.99
N SER A 103 4.34 16.10 4.70
CA SER A 103 3.38 17.16 4.34
C SER A 103 3.83 17.97 3.14
N ARG A 104 5.09 17.83 2.71
CA ARG A 104 5.67 18.60 1.60
C ARG A 104 6.51 17.71 0.68
N MET A 105 6.53 18.06 -0.60
CA MET A 105 7.41 17.45 -1.60
C MET A 105 8.10 18.55 -2.40
N CYS A 106 9.39 18.35 -2.68
CA CYS A 106 10.19 19.33 -3.39
C CYS A 106 9.83 19.34 -4.88
N ILE A 107 9.57 20.51 -5.43
CA ILE A 107 9.26 20.74 -6.85
C ILE A 107 10.29 21.66 -7.52
N ASN A 108 11.43 21.90 -6.86
CA ASN A 108 12.50 22.76 -7.35
C ASN A 108 13.01 22.28 -8.70
N PRO A 109 12.95 23.02 -9.81
CA PRO A 109 13.53 22.52 -11.07
C PRO A 109 15.04 22.21 -10.96
N ILE A 110 15.72 22.78 -9.96
CA ILE A 110 17.15 22.64 -9.70
C ILE A 110 17.38 21.68 -8.52
N HIS A 111 17.83 20.46 -8.83
CA HIS A 111 17.99 19.37 -7.86
C HIS A 111 19.43 18.83 -7.77
N ASN A 112 20.42 19.48 -8.39
CA ASN A 112 21.78 18.94 -8.45
C ASN A 112 22.84 20.03 -8.29
N LYS A 113 23.58 20.01 -7.17
CA LYS A 113 24.75 20.88 -6.95
C LYS A 113 26.00 20.41 -7.71
N LYS A 114 25.99 19.23 -8.37
CA LYS A 114 27.18 18.74 -9.11
C LYS A 114 27.53 19.49 -10.39
N GLY A 115 26.69 20.42 -10.86
CA GLY A 115 26.90 21.10 -12.16
C GLY A 115 26.75 22.62 -12.16
N ILE A 116 26.43 23.25 -11.03
CA ILE A 116 26.22 24.71 -10.98
C ILE A 116 27.41 25.34 -10.26
N LEU A 117 28.27 25.99 -11.05
CA LEU A 117 29.26 26.96 -10.55
C LEU A 117 28.56 27.89 -9.55
N HIS A 118 29.15 28.00 -8.37
CA HIS A 118 28.73 28.83 -7.23
C HIS A 118 27.97 30.12 -7.61
N HIS A 119 26.66 30.01 -7.80
CA HIS A 119 25.74 31.12 -7.56
C HIS A 119 25.09 30.85 -6.21
N SER A 120 25.90 31.01 -5.18
CA SER A 120 25.38 31.27 -3.84
C SER A 120 24.64 32.60 -3.93
N VAL A 121 23.31 32.54 -4.01
CA VAL A 121 22.49 33.66 -3.54
C VAL A 121 22.72 33.69 -2.04
N ALA A 122 23.72 34.49 -1.65
CA ALA A 122 24.15 34.65 -0.28
C ALA A 122 22.97 35.12 0.58
N ASN A 123 22.75 34.44 1.71
CA ASN A 123 21.88 34.77 2.85
C ASN A 123 20.57 33.99 3.03
N ALA A 124 20.21 33.00 2.19
CA ALA A 124 19.09 32.10 2.50
C ALA A 124 19.58 30.83 3.22
N THR A 125 18.94 30.45 4.33
CA THR A 125 19.20 29.17 5.01
C THR A 125 18.74 28.00 4.14
N SER A 126 19.32 26.81 4.34
CA SER A 126 18.93 25.59 3.60
C SER A 126 17.44 25.27 3.72
N GLU A 127 16.84 25.56 4.88
CA GLU A 127 15.42 25.37 5.17
C GLU A 127 14.53 26.38 4.43
N GLU A 128 14.92 27.66 4.34
CA GLU A 128 14.16 28.67 3.60
C GLU A 128 14.13 28.38 2.08
N MET A 129 15.25 27.92 1.51
CA MET A 129 15.27 27.47 0.12
C MET A 129 14.38 26.25 -0.11
N TRP A 130 14.32 25.33 0.85
CA TRP A 130 13.48 24.13 0.74
C TRP A 130 11.99 24.48 0.87
N ALA A 131 11.63 25.39 1.77
CA ALA A 131 10.27 25.89 1.94
C ALA A 131 9.74 26.58 0.66
N GLY A 132 10.55 27.42 0.01
CA GLY A 132 10.18 28.12 -1.23
C GLY A 132 10.15 27.25 -2.49
N SER A 133 10.73 26.05 -2.42
CA SER A 133 10.84 25.14 -3.56
C SER A 133 10.12 23.79 -3.35
N SER A 134 9.20 23.76 -2.38
CA SER A 134 8.34 22.61 -2.09
C SER A 134 6.87 22.99 -2.19
N CYS A 135 6.04 22.00 -2.48
CA CYS A 135 4.59 22.11 -2.47
C CYS A 135 4.03 21.26 -1.33
N ALA A 136 2.89 21.68 -0.78
CA ALA A 136 2.14 20.87 0.16
C ALA A 136 1.65 19.60 -0.55
N MET A 137 1.74 18.45 0.12
CA MET A 137 1.42 17.15 -0.49
C MET A 137 -0.06 17.01 -0.84
N ASP A 138 -0.95 17.64 -0.08
CA ASP A 138 -2.39 17.74 -0.37
C ASP A 138 -2.73 18.66 -1.57
N SER A 139 -1.78 19.47 -2.01
CA SER A 139 -1.89 20.27 -3.23
C SER A 139 -1.43 19.49 -4.48
N LEU A 140 -0.60 18.46 -4.29
CA LEU A 140 -0.07 17.59 -5.36
C LEU A 140 -0.90 16.32 -5.52
N TYR A 141 -1.33 15.73 -4.40
CA TYR A 141 -2.06 14.48 -4.34
C TYR A 141 -3.36 14.60 -3.57
N ASP A 142 -4.34 13.83 -3.99
CA ASP A 142 -5.61 13.64 -3.32
C ASP A 142 -5.44 12.56 -2.25
N VAL A 143 -5.14 13.01 -1.02
CA VAL A 143 -4.80 12.12 0.11
C VAL A 143 -5.98 11.22 0.51
N ASP A 144 -7.20 11.75 0.42
CA ASP A 144 -8.42 11.00 0.71
C ASP A 144 -8.61 9.88 -0.32
N ARG A 145 -8.45 10.20 -1.61
CA ARG A 145 -8.51 9.21 -2.68
C ARG A 145 -7.39 8.17 -2.59
N MET A 146 -6.18 8.59 -2.20
CA MET A 146 -5.07 7.66 -1.95
C MET A 146 -5.40 6.70 -0.79
N SER A 147 -6.08 7.21 0.23
CA SER A 147 -6.52 6.47 1.42
C SER A 147 -7.58 5.40 1.14
N GLU A 148 -8.21 5.41 -0.03
CA GLU A 148 -9.06 4.31 -0.51
C GLU A 148 -8.24 3.03 -0.79
N THR A 149 -6.95 3.16 -1.10
CA THR A 149 -6.06 2.02 -1.41
C THR A 149 -5.05 1.72 -0.28
N ILE A 150 -4.39 2.76 0.24
CA ILE A 150 -3.40 2.64 1.33
C ILE A 150 -3.76 3.70 2.36
N PRO A 151 -4.02 3.37 3.64
CA PRO A 151 -4.31 4.38 4.64
C PRO A 151 -3.15 5.36 4.76
N VAL A 152 -3.38 6.65 4.55
CA VAL A 152 -2.36 7.68 4.57
C VAL A 152 -2.79 8.83 5.49
N ILE A 153 -1.85 9.33 6.28
CA ILE A 153 -1.98 10.62 6.99
C ILE A 153 -0.77 11.49 6.69
N LEU A 154 -0.91 12.80 6.83
CA LEU A 154 0.22 13.73 6.72
C LEU A 154 0.94 13.88 8.06
N ASP A 155 2.26 14.11 8.01
CA ASP A 155 3.12 14.37 9.17
C ASP A 155 2.89 15.73 9.87
N ASN A 156 1.93 16.52 9.39
CA ASN A 156 1.44 17.74 10.03
C ASN A 156 0.00 17.60 10.54
N SER A 157 -0.58 16.40 10.48
CA SER A 157 -1.95 16.13 10.92
C SER A 157 -2.07 16.01 12.44
N LYS A 158 -3.25 16.35 12.99
CA LYS A 158 -3.57 16.14 14.42
C LYS A 158 -3.39 14.67 14.84
N GLU A 159 -3.75 13.73 13.97
CA GLU A 159 -3.57 12.30 14.21
C GLU A 159 -2.09 11.95 14.43
N TRP A 160 -1.19 12.49 13.61
CA TRP A 160 0.24 12.23 13.76
C TRP A 160 0.80 12.72 15.11
N TYR A 161 0.40 13.90 15.58
CA TYR A 161 0.80 14.39 16.91
C TYR A 161 0.38 13.43 18.03
N HIS A 162 -0.84 12.87 17.96
CA HIS A 162 -1.30 11.87 18.93
C HIS A 162 -0.55 10.55 18.84
N VAL A 163 -0.17 10.12 17.63
CA VAL A 163 0.66 8.92 17.42
C VAL A 163 2.04 9.12 18.06
N LEU A 164 2.68 10.27 17.84
CA LEU A 164 3.96 10.60 18.44
C LEU A 164 3.87 10.60 19.96
N GLU A 165 2.91 11.31 20.54
CA GLU A 165 2.70 11.37 21.99
C GLU A 165 2.50 9.98 22.59
N THR A 166 1.66 9.15 21.96
CA THR A 166 1.38 7.78 22.40
C THR A 166 2.62 6.89 22.29
N SER A 167 3.37 7.01 21.19
CA SER A 167 4.59 6.24 20.96
C SER A 167 5.68 6.56 22.00
N MET A 168 5.83 7.83 22.37
CA MET A 168 6.75 8.27 23.42
C MET A 168 6.34 7.74 24.79
N LYS A 169 5.04 7.75 25.12
CA LYS A 169 4.51 7.17 26.37
C LYS A 169 4.78 5.66 26.47
N LEU A 170 4.75 4.95 25.34
CA LEU A 170 5.00 3.51 25.28
C LEU A 170 6.50 3.14 25.21
N GLY A 171 7.37 4.10 24.92
CA GLY A 171 8.82 3.90 24.81
C GLY A 171 9.20 2.82 23.80
N ALA A 172 10.10 1.92 24.17
CA ALA A 172 10.56 0.81 23.32
C ALA A 172 9.46 -0.17 22.88
N ARG A 173 8.28 -0.14 23.53
CA ARG A 173 7.10 -0.94 23.13
C ARG A 173 6.20 -0.21 22.12
N GLY A 174 6.41 1.09 21.94
CA GLY A 174 5.60 1.94 21.07
C GLY A 174 6.27 2.26 19.73
N VAL A 175 7.59 2.43 19.74
CA VAL A 175 8.35 2.85 18.55
C VAL A 175 9.67 2.10 18.41
N ALA A 176 10.02 1.78 17.18
CA ALA A 176 11.37 1.37 16.82
C ALA A 176 11.89 2.25 15.67
N HIS A 177 13.14 2.69 15.81
CA HIS A 177 13.90 3.25 14.70
C HIS A 177 14.62 2.10 13.99
N VAL A 178 14.35 1.90 12.69
CA VAL A 178 14.88 0.77 11.93
C VAL A 178 15.66 1.26 10.71
N GLN A 179 16.84 0.70 10.51
CA GLN A 179 17.70 0.96 9.35
C GLN A 179 18.28 -0.36 8.85
N GLY A 180 18.24 -0.62 7.55
CA GLY A 180 18.79 -1.84 6.95
C GLY A 180 17.99 -3.12 7.25
N VAL A 181 16.80 -3.00 7.83
CA VAL A 181 15.89 -4.12 8.14
C VAL A 181 14.97 -4.38 6.94
N SER A 182 14.78 -5.63 6.55
CA SER A 182 13.93 -5.97 5.40
C SER A 182 12.45 -5.80 5.71
N ARG A 183 11.62 -5.45 4.71
CA ARG A 183 10.15 -5.37 4.89
C ARG A 183 9.54 -6.69 5.38
N VAL A 184 10.13 -7.84 5.04
CA VAL A 184 9.67 -9.17 5.47
C VAL A 184 9.90 -9.34 6.97
N GLU A 185 11.07 -8.95 7.46
CA GLU A 185 11.41 -8.97 8.88
C GLU A 185 10.53 -8.00 9.67
N LEU A 186 10.31 -6.78 9.17
CA LEU A 186 9.36 -5.83 9.78
C LEU A 186 7.94 -6.37 9.90
N LYS A 187 7.54 -7.28 9.00
CA LYS A 187 6.22 -7.91 8.99
C LYS A 187 6.12 -9.13 9.91
N GLN A 188 7.17 -9.95 9.95
CA GLN A 188 7.13 -11.27 10.57
C GLN A 188 7.71 -11.29 11.99
N ASP A 189 8.69 -10.44 12.28
CA ASP A 189 9.29 -10.39 13.60
C ASP A 189 8.32 -9.72 14.59
N THR A 190 8.05 -10.39 15.71
CA THR A 190 7.22 -9.88 16.81
C THR A 190 7.79 -8.62 17.45
N HIS A 191 9.11 -8.39 17.36
CA HIS A 191 9.75 -7.16 17.83
C HIS A 191 9.26 -5.92 17.08
N TYR A 192 8.91 -6.03 15.80
CA TYR A 192 8.49 -4.91 14.95
C TYR A 192 7.00 -4.92 14.63
N SER A 193 6.47 -6.08 14.26
CA SER A 193 5.10 -6.24 13.73
C SER A 193 4.02 -5.72 14.69
N GLY A 194 4.25 -5.84 16.00
CA GLY A 194 3.33 -5.37 17.05
C GLY A 194 3.42 -3.87 17.35
N LEU A 195 4.50 -3.18 16.98
CA LEU A 195 4.75 -1.79 17.39
C LEU A 195 3.74 -0.82 16.80
N LEU A 196 3.37 0.20 17.58
CA LEU A 196 2.53 1.30 17.12
C LEU A 196 3.18 2.05 15.96
N LEU A 197 4.47 2.39 16.07
CA LEU A 197 5.20 3.17 15.09
C LEU A 197 6.50 2.46 14.66
N ILE A 198 6.67 2.27 13.36
CA ILE A 198 7.97 1.97 12.77
C ILE A 198 8.49 3.27 12.16
N ASN A 199 9.55 3.82 12.74
CA ASN A 199 10.29 4.94 12.19
C ASN A 199 11.42 4.39 11.33
N ARG A 200 11.24 4.42 10.01
CA ARG A 200 12.10 3.75 9.05
C ARG A 200 13.03 4.73 8.38
N THR A 201 14.31 4.39 8.42
CA THR A 201 15.38 5.05 7.66
C THR A 201 15.83 4.11 6.57
N ALA A 202 15.78 4.53 5.31
CA ALA A 202 16.29 3.69 4.24
C ALA A 202 17.80 3.88 4.04
N SER A 203 18.48 2.85 3.53
CA SER A 203 19.87 2.98 3.11
C SER A 203 19.99 3.90 1.89
N PRO A 204 20.85 4.93 1.89
CA PRO A 204 21.05 5.81 0.73
C PRO A 204 21.48 5.05 -0.53
N LEU A 205 22.17 3.92 -0.34
CA LEU A 205 22.72 3.11 -1.42
C LEU A 205 21.74 2.08 -1.98
N SER A 206 20.65 1.79 -1.27
CA SER A 206 19.78 0.65 -1.59
C SER A 206 18.31 0.86 -1.27
N TRP A 207 17.85 2.07 -0.95
CA TRP A 207 16.46 2.28 -0.51
C TRP A 207 15.42 1.74 -1.51
N PHE A 208 15.67 1.89 -2.82
CA PHE A 208 14.81 1.29 -3.86
C PHE A 208 14.71 -0.23 -3.78
N MET A 209 15.80 -0.90 -3.36
CA MET A 209 15.87 -2.35 -3.19
C MET A 209 15.18 -2.80 -1.90
N GLU A 210 15.10 -1.92 -0.89
CA GLU A 210 14.52 -2.24 0.43
C GLU A 210 13.00 -2.39 0.38
N CYS A 211 12.32 -1.59 -0.44
CA CYS A 211 10.87 -1.69 -0.61
C CYS A 211 10.44 -2.40 -1.89
N LYS A 212 11.36 -2.63 -2.86
CA LYS A 212 11.08 -3.41 -4.07
C LYS A 212 12.28 -4.26 -4.50
N ASP A 213 12.06 -5.57 -4.61
CA ASP A 213 13.00 -6.43 -5.36
C ASP A 213 12.90 -6.09 -6.86
N ARG A 214 13.93 -5.41 -7.39
CA ARG A 214 13.97 -4.97 -8.79
C ARG A 214 13.91 -6.13 -9.78
N ASN A 215 14.32 -7.32 -9.37
CA ASN A 215 14.34 -8.51 -10.23
C ASN A 215 12.99 -9.24 -10.23
N ASN A 216 12.12 -8.95 -9.27
CA ASN A 216 10.83 -9.59 -9.14
C ASN A 216 9.67 -8.64 -9.45
N ARG A 217 9.25 -8.60 -10.72
CA ARG A 217 8.11 -7.78 -11.16
C ARG A 217 6.79 -8.17 -10.50
N SER A 218 6.66 -9.40 -9.99
CA SER A 218 5.47 -9.84 -9.25
C SER A 218 5.39 -9.29 -7.82
N ALA A 219 6.48 -8.69 -7.32
CA ALA A 219 6.51 -8.04 -6.01
C ALA A 219 5.95 -6.60 -6.02
N ILE A 220 5.55 -6.08 -7.18
CA ILE A 220 4.94 -4.76 -7.36
C ILE A 220 3.49 -4.84 -6.87
N MET A 221 3.15 -4.04 -5.87
CA MET A 221 1.80 -3.99 -5.31
C MET A 221 1.00 -2.81 -5.86
N LEU A 222 1.68 -1.73 -6.26
CA LEU A 222 1.04 -0.54 -6.82
C LEU A 222 1.42 -0.36 -8.29
N PRO A 223 0.44 -0.15 -9.20
CA PRO A 223 0.75 0.07 -10.60
C PRO A 223 1.55 1.36 -10.81
N TYR A 224 2.32 1.45 -11.90
CA TYR A 224 3.06 2.67 -12.25
C TYR A 224 2.14 3.89 -12.41
N SER A 225 0.88 3.67 -12.77
CA SER A 225 -0.16 4.69 -12.90
C SER A 225 -0.77 5.13 -11.57
N PHE A 226 -0.42 4.50 -10.43
CA PHE A 226 -1.04 4.79 -9.14
C PHE A 226 -0.90 6.26 -8.77
N LEU A 227 0.33 6.77 -8.59
CA LEU A 227 0.55 8.17 -8.22
C LEU A 227 -0.04 9.18 -9.22
N PRO A 228 0.13 9.02 -10.55
CA PRO A 228 -0.56 9.86 -11.53
C PRO A 228 -2.09 9.89 -11.36
N SER A 229 -2.69 8.74 -11.03
CA SER A 229 -4.14 8.65 -10.80
C SER A 229 -4.58 9.28 -9.46
N MET A 230 -3.65 9.48 -8.53
CA MET A 230 -3.88 10.12 -7.22
C MET A 230 -3.61 11.63 -7.23
N ALA A 231 -3.32 12.25 -8.37
CA ALA A 231 -3.08 13.69 -8.45
C ALA A 231 -4.24 14.49 -7.84
N ALA A 232 -3.96 15.62 -7.17
CA ALA A 232 -4.98 16.45 -6.54
C ALA A 232 -6.09 16.84 -7.53
N ARG A 233 -7.33 16.96 -7.04
CA ARG A 233 -8.51 17.23 -7.89
C ARG A 233 -8.29 18.40 -8.87
N LYS A 234 -7.72 19.51 -8.38
CA LYS A 234 -7.43 20.69 -9.21
C LYS A 234 -6.52 20.37 -10.40
N LEU A 235 -5.52 19.50 -10.20
CA LEU A 235 -4.59 19.09 -11.25
C LEU A 235 -5.28 18.16 -12.27
N ARG A 236 -6.13 17.25 -11.81
CA ARG A 236 -6.93 16.37 -12.69
C ARG A 236 -7.90 17.19 -13.54
N ASP A 237 -8.64 18.11 -12.92
CA ASP A 237 -9.59 18.99 -13.61
C ASP A 237 -8.87 19.86 -14.66
N ALA A 238 -7.65 20.35 -14.34
CA ALA A 238 -6.84 21.09 -15.28
C ALA A 238 -6.35 20.22 -16.46
N ALA A 239 -5.87 19.01 -16.17
CA ALA A 239 -5.42 18.06 -17.20
C ALA A 239 -6.57 17.67 -18.16
N GLU A 240 -7.78 17.46 -17.63
CA GLU A 240 -8.97 17.18 -18.42
C GLU A 240 -9.32 18.33 -19.37
N LYS A 241 -9.32 19.58 -18.87
CA LYS A 241 -9.56 20.77 -19.71
C LYS A 241 -8.54 20.89 -20.84
N VAL A 242 -7.26 20.63 -20.57
CA VAL A 242 -6.20 20.64 -21.60
C VAL A 242 -6.46 19.54 -22.63
N HIS A 243 -6.82 18.34 -22.19
CA HIS A 243 -7.13 17.22 -23.08
C HIS A 243 -8.32 17.53 -24.01
N LEU A 244 -9.41 18.07 -23.45
CA LEU A 244 -10.59 18.48 -24.23
C LEU A 244 -10.23 19.57 -25.25
N THR A 245 -9.46 20.58 -24.84
CA THR A 245 -9.04 21.68 -25.71
C THR A 245 -8.17 21.17 -26.87
N HIS A 246 -7.22 20.28 -26.58
CA HIS A 246 -6.38 19.65 -27.59
C HIS A 246 -7.21 18.85 -28.61
N ASN A 247 -8.21 18.10 -28.14
CA ASN A 247 -9.07 17.31 -29.04
C ASN A 247 -9.96 18.20 -29.91
N LEU A 248 -10.49 19.30 -29.37
CA LEU A 248 -11.24 20.31 -30.15
C LEU A 248 -10.36 20.93 -31.25
N PHE A 249 -9.11 21.26 -30.92
CA PHE A 249 -8.16 21.80 -31.89
C PHE A 249 -7.87 20.78 -33.01
N LYS A 250 -7.67 19.51 -32.65
CA LYS A 250 -7.44 18.42 -33.61
C LYS A 250 -8.64 18.12 -34.50
N ALA A 251 -9.87 18.30 -34.00
CA ALA A 251 -11.10 18.12 -34.78
C ALA A 251 -11.41 19.31 -35.72
N SER A 252 -10.73 20.44 -35.53
CA SER A 252 -10.92 21.67 -36.33
C SER A 252 -9.89 21.81 -37.47
N LEU A 253 -9.00 20.83 -37.62
CA LEU A 253 -7.98 20.71 -38.67
C LEU A 253 -8.30 19.52 -39.57
#